data_AF-B8GFB8-F1
#
_entry.id   AF-B8GFB8-F1
#
_cell.length_a   1.000
_cell.length_b   1.000
_cell.length_c   1.000
_cell.angle_alpha   90.00
_cell.angle_beta   90.00
_cell.angle_gamma   90.00
#
_symmetry.space_group_name_H-M   'P 1'
#
loop_
_entity.id
_entity.type
_entity.pdbx_description
1 polymer ?
#
loop_
_entity_poly.entity_id
_entity_poly.type
_entity_poly.pdbx_seq_one_letter_code
_entity_poly.pdbx_strand_id
1 'polypeptide(L)'
;MVDVEPEALADVAYGIFEIVLNRDLRAAGRPLFKLVEEQVDFADDFSRIFTEFSDEYPLLAEALLERSLTPGAIYAMLCAGEGVVPTRTTQMYWIVLDAPQGRPEAVDDEQAGKWLIFLEKDRVDEAWKCVRDMTAEGILGISAKVSTAKPNPDARDDRFVIYVYTPDWQNEGDVMRVREELRSAGFVDRLGYKRNLETFRGEYSKKGKKVTYYSS
;
A
#
# COMPACT_ATOMS: atom_id res chain seq x y z
N MET A 1 -9.89 -17.55 25.16
CA MET A 1 -8.75 -17.48 24.22
C MET A 1 -9.36 -17.61 22.85
N VAL A 2 -9.33 -16.55 22.05
CA VAL A 2 -9.76 -16.64 20.65
C VAL A 2 -8.59 -17.32 19.95
N ASP A 3 -8.75 -18.59 19.56
CA ASP A 3 -7.78 -19.26 18.70
C ASP A 3 -7.72 -18.50 17.39
N VAL A 4 -6.65 -17.72 17.20
CA VAL A 4 -6.34 -17.12 15.91
C VAL A 4 -5.83 -18.25 15.04
N GLU A 5 -6.48 -18.48 13.89
CA GLU A 5 -5.99 -19.48 12.94
C GLU A 5 -4.51 -19.19 12.61
N PRO A 6 -3.60 -20.18 12.68
CA PRO A 6 -2.17 -19.97 12.47
C PRO A 6 -1.82 -19.22 11.18
N GLU A 7 -2.60 -19.43 10.12
CA GLU A 7 -2.46 -18.71 8.85
C GLU A 7 -2.73 -17.20 9.00
N ALA A 8 -3.77 -16.82 9.74
CA ALA A 8 -4.11 -15.44 10.02
C ALA A 8 -3.05 -14.76 10.88
N LEU A 9 -2.48 -15.47 11.87
CA LEU A 9 -1.42 -14.93 12.72
C LEU A 9 -0.15 -14.62 11.91
N ALA A 10 0.23 -15.50 11.00
CA ALA A 10 1.42 -15.31 10.20
C ALA A 10 1.25 -14.26 9.08
N ASP A 11 0.04 -14.10 8.55
CA ASP A 11 -0.30 -12.96 7.69
C ASP A 11 -0.15 -11.63 8.43
N VAL A 12 -0.64 -11.57 9.67
CA VAL A 12 -0.46 -10.39 10.54
C VAL A 12 1.02 -10.18 10.85
N ALA A 13 1.76 -11.24 11.17
CA ALA A 13 3.20 -11.17 11.44
C ALA A 13 3.98 -10.61 10.26
N TYR A 14 3.66 -11.06 9.03
CA TYR A 14 4.31 -10.56 7.82
C TYR A 14 4.02 -9.08 7.61
N GLY A 15 2.77 -8.66 7.78
CA GLY A 15 2.40 -7.25 7.66
C GLY A 15 3.11 -6.36 8.67
N ILE A 16 3.22 -6.79 9.93
CA ILE A 16 3.96 -6.04 10.96
C ILE A 16 5.45 -5.99 10.62
N PHE A 17 6.04 -7.11 10.21
CA PHE A 17 7.44 -7.14 9.79
C PHE A 17 7.71 -6.20 8.61
N GLU A 18 6.84 -6.19 7.59
CA GLU A 18 6.98 -5.32 6.41
C GLU A 18 6.92 -3.82 6.79
N ILE A 19 6.07 -3.46 7.75
CA ILE A 19 5.99 -2.10 8.30
C ILE A 19 7.31 -1.72 8.98
N VAL A 20 7.84 -2.60 9.85
CA VAL A 20 9.12 -2.37 10.55
C VAL A 20 10.28 -2.24 9.55
N LEU A 21 10.35 -3.16 8.57
CA LEU A 21 11.35 -3.13 7.51
C LEU A 21 11.32 -1.82 6.72
N ASN A 22 10.16 -1.42 6.22
CA ASN A 22 10.01 -0.18 5.46
C ASN A 22 10.37 1.05 6.30
N ARG A 23 9.94 1.10 7.56
CA ARG A 23 10.24 2.21 8.48
C ARG A 23 11.76 2.38 8.66
N ASP A 24 12.46 1.30 8.99
CA ASP A 24 13.87 1.36 9.34
C ASP A 24 14.76 1.61 8.11
N LEU A 25 14.42 1.00 6.97
CA LEU A 25 15.07 1.28 5.69
C LEU A 25 14.86 2.74 5.25
N ARG A 26 13.66 3.29 5.40
CA ARG A 26 13.38 4.71 5.11
C ARG A 26 14.14 5.64 6.05
N ALA A 27 14.21 5.32 7.34
CA ALA A 27 14.97 6.10 8.33
C ALA A 27 16.48 6.13 7.99
N ALA A 28 17.00 5.06 7.38
CA ALA A 28 18.36 5.00 6.84
C ALA A 28 18.53 5.69 5.47
N GLY A 29 17.49 6.32 4.92
CA GLY A 29 17.52 6.97 3.61
C GLY A 29 17.54 6.00 2.42
N ARG A 30 17.20 4.73 2.65
CA ARG A 30 17.30 3.63 1.67
C ARG A 30 15.94 2.94 1.50
N PRO A 31 14.90 3.62 0.99
CA PRO A 31 13.57 3.04 0.89
C PRO A 31 13.57 1.74 0.08
N LEU A 32 12.84 0.72 0.55
CA LEU A 32 12.83 -0.63 -0.02
C LEU A 32 12.64 -0.64 -1.54
N PHE A 33 11.69 0.15 -2.06
CA PHE A 33 11.41 0.18 -3.49
C PHE A 33 12.61 0.59 -4.34
N LYS A 34 13.46 1.52 -3.87
CA LYS A 34 14.67 1.91 -4.58
C LYS A 34 15.69 0.78 -4.57
N LEU A 35 15.89 0.14 -3.41
CA LEU A 35 16.82 -0.98 -3.27
C LEU A 35 16.47 -2.12 -4.24
N VAL A 36 15.19 -2.49 -4.29
CA VAL A 36 14.70 -3.57 -5.17
C VAL A 36 14.81 -3.19 -6.64
N GLU A 37 14.39 -1.99 -7.04
CA GLU A 37 14.41 -1.57 -8.44
C GLU A 37 15.82 -1.34 -8.99
N GLU A 38 16.72 -0.82 -8.15
CA GLU A 38 18.13 -0.60 -8.49
C GLU A 38 18.99 -1.86 -8.28
N GLN A 39 18.40 -2.96 -7.81
CA GLN A 39 19.08 -4.23 -7.50
C GLN A 39 20.26 -4.05 -6.55
N VAL A 40 20.12 -3.14 -5.58
CA VAL A 40 21.11 -2.91 -4.53
C VAL A 40 20.95 -3.98 -3.47
N ASP A 41 22.05 -4.63 -3.09
CA ASP A 41 22.05 -5.61 -1.99
C ASP A 41 21.82 -4.89 -0.64
N PHE A 42 20.91 -5.45 0.16
CA PHE A 42 20.56 -4.96 1.49
C PHE A 42 20.43 -6.10 2.51
N ALA A 43 21.12 -7.22 2.27
CA ALA A 43 21.08 -8.39 3.14
C ALA A 43 21.51 -8.09 4.59
N ASP A 44 22.48 -7.19 4.78
CA ASP A 44 22.94 -6.77 6.11
C ASP A 44 21.86 -5.98 6.86
N ASP A 45 21.22 -5.01 6.19
CA ASP A 45 20.10 -4.25 6.77
C ASP A 45 18.93 -5.17 7.10
N PHE A 46 18.57 -6.05 6.17
CA PHE A 46 17.51 -7.03 6.35
C PHE A 46 17.79 -7.94 7.55
N SER A 47 18.99 -8.52 7.63
CA SER A 47 19.36 -9.46 8.71
C SER A 47 19.33 -8.78 10.07
N ARG A 48 19.84 -7.54 10.14
CA ARG A 48 19.78 -6.72 11.36
C ARG A 48 18.33 -6.46 11.77
N ILE A 49 17.50 -5.94 10.85
CA ILE A 49 16.10 -5.59 11.14
C ILE A 49 15.29 -6.85 11.50
N PHE A 50 15.49 -7.97 10.82
CA PHE A 50 14.81 -9.22 11.13
C PHE A 50 15.21 -9.75 12.51
N THR A 51 16.47 -9.62 12.90
CA THR A 51 16.95 -9.99 14.24
C THR A 51 16.29 -9.12 15.30
N GLU A 52 16.30 -7.79 15.12
CA GLU A 52 15.64 -6.83 16.02
C GLU A 52 14.14 -7.11 16.14
N PHE A 53 13.46 -7.38 15.02
CA PHE A 53 12.05 -7.78 14.99
C PHE A 53 11.81 -9.09 15.75
N SER A 54 12.69 -10.08 15.61
CA SER A 54 12.56 -11.37 16.30
C SER A 54 12.76 -11.25 17.80
N ASP A 55 13.65 -10.37 18.23
CA ASP A 55 13.88 -10.08 19.65
C ASP A 55 12.69 -9.32 20.27
N GLU A 56 12.10 -8.37 19.53
CA GLU A 56 10.97 -7.56 20.01
C GLU A 56 9.63 -8.33 19.94
N TYR A 57 9.44 -9.16 18.91
CA TYR A 57 8.19 -9.87 18.62
C TYR A 57 8.40 -11.38 18.39
N PRO A 58 8.90 -12.13 19.39
CA PRO A 58 9.29 -13.54 19.21
C PRO A 58 8.15 -14.43 18.70
N LEU A 59 6.91 -14.22 19.17
CA LEU A 59 5.75 -15.00 18.71
C LEU A 59 5.37 -14.72 17.26
N LEU A 60 5.58 -13.48 16.78
CA LEU A 60 5.32 -13.14 15.38
C LEU A 60 6.41 -13.71 14.48
N ALA A 61 7.67 -13.65 14.92
CA ALA A 61 8.78 -14.28 14.21
C ALA A 61 8.60 -15.79 14.10
N GLU A 62 8.18 -16.47 15.17
CA GLU A 62 7.86 -17.90 15.14
C GLU A 62 6.74 -18.22 14.14
N ALA A 63 5.65 -17.45 14.14
CA ALA A 63 4.56 -17.63 13.19
C ALA A 63 4.99 -17.48 11.71
N LEU A 64 5.94 -16.58 11.40
CA LEU A 64 6.52 -16.49 10.06
C LEU A 64 7.26 -17.79 9.68
N LEU A 65 8.08 -18.31 10.59
CA LEU A 65 8.87 -19.51 10.36
C LEU A 65 8.00 -20.77 10.20
N GLU A 66 6.90 -20.87 10.94
CA GLU A 66 5.93 -21.97 10.81
C GLU A 66 5.32 -22.07 9.40
N ARG A 67 5.17 -20.94 8.70
CA ARG A 67 4.78 -20.88 7.28
C ARG A 67 5.93 -21.07 6.30
N SER A 68 7.08 -21.55 6.76
CA SER A 68 8.30 -21.69 5.97
C SER A 68 8.82 -20.38 5.39
N LEU A 69 8.44 -19.22 5.95
CA LEU A 69 8.99 -17.91 5.60
C LEU A 69 10.28 -17.69 6.37
N THR A 70 11.31 -18.48 6.04
CA THR A 70 12.66 -18.28 6.59
C THR A 70 13.19 -16.89 6.22
N PRO A 71 14.15 -16.32 6.99
CA PRO A 71 14.70 -15.01 6.67
C PRO A 71 15.26 -14.94 5.24
N GLY A 72 15.95 -16.00 4.78
CA GLY A 72 16.45 -16.08 3.41
C GLY A 72 15.35 -16.15 2.36
N ALA A 73 14.24 -16.84 2.64
CA ALA A 73 13.09 -16.88 1.74
C ALA A 73 12.39 -15.51 1.64
N ILE A 74 12.18 -14.84 2.78
CA ILE A 74 11.62 -13.49 2.81
C ILE A 74 12.52 -12.53 2.03
N TYR A 75 13.84 -12.56 2.27
CA TYR A 75 14.80 -11.73 1.54
C TYR A 75 14.72 -11.96 0.03
N ALA A 76 14.73 -13.22 -0.41
CA ALA A 76 14.59 -13.56 -1.83
C ALA A 76 13.27 -13.05 -2.44
N MET A 77 12.16 -13.14 -1.70
CA MET A 77 10.87 -12.60 -2.14
C MET A 77 10.90 -11.08 -2.29
N LEU A 78 11.49 -10.37 -1.32
CA LEU A 78 11.66 -8.91 -1.38
C LEU A 78 12.50 -8.51 -2.60
N CYS A 79 13.64 -9.15 -2.83
CA CYS A 79 14.46 -8.94 -4.02
C CYS A 79 13.70 -9.23 -5.33
N ALA A 80 12.76 -10.18 -5.31
CA ALA A 80 11.92 -10.50 -6.46
C ALA A 80 10.77 -9.50 -6.69
N GLY A 81 10.50 -8.59 -5.74
CA GLY A 81 9.49 -7.53 -5.86
C GLY A 81 8.31 -7.63 -4.88
N GLU A 82 8.34 -8.54 -3.91
CA GLU A 82 7.33 -8.59 -2.84
C GLU A 82 7.35 -7.27 -2.03
N GLY A 83 6.19 -6.68 -1.81
CA GLY A 83 6.04 -5.37 -1.14
C GLY A 83 6.39 -4.16 -2.00
N VAL A 84 6.83 -4.35 -3.25
CA VAL A 84 7.24 -3.25 -4.15
C VAL A 84 6.45 -3.27 -5.46
N VAL A 85 6.29 -4.45 -6.06
CA VAL A 85 5.66 -4.67 -7.36
C VAL A 85 4.29 -5.33 -7.15
N PRO A 86 3.17 -4.65 -7.46
CA PRO A 86 1.81 -5.13 -7.20
C PRO A 86 1.55 -6.55 -7.68
N THR A 87 1.96 -6.87 -8.92
CA THR A 87 1.71 -8.20 -9.51
C THR A 87 2.58 -9.31 -8.92
N ARG A 88 3.64 -8.98 -8.18
CA ARG A 88 4.55 -9.93 -7.53
C ARG A 88 4.36 -10.01 -6.01
N THR A 89 3.53 -9.13 -5.45
CA THR A 89 3.25 -9.08 -4.02
C THR A 89 2.09 -10.02 -3.70
N THR A 90 2.35 -10.98 -2.82
CA THR A 90 1.45 -12.11 -2.52
C THR A 90 1.21 -12.29 -1.03
N GLN A 91 2.04 -11.69 -0.16
CA GLN A 91 1.89 -11.81 1.29
C GLN A 91 0.94 -10.77 1.87
N MET A 92 0.81 -9.62 1.22
CA MET A 92 -0.01 -8.48 1.66
C MET A 92 -1.06 -8.11 0.61
N TYR A 93 -2.22 -7.60 1.05
CA TYR A 93 -3.29 -7.15 0.15
C TYR A 93 -3.05 -5.75 -0.44
N TRP A 94 -2.20 -4.96 0.22
CA TRP A 94 -1.94 -3.57 -0.14
C TRP A 94 -0.45 -3.28 -0.02
N ILE A 95 0.11 -2.58 -1.00
CA ILE A 95 1.37 -1.86 -0.84
C ILE A 95 1.02 -0.41 -0.53
N VAL A 96 1.68 0.19 0.47
CA VAL A 96 1.40 1.55 0.94
C VAL A 96 2.66 2.43 0.85
N LEU A 97 2.48 3.65 0.36
CA LEU A 97 3.48 4.70 0.45
C LEU A 97 2.83 5.99 0.96
N ASP A 98 3.20 6.38 2.17
CA ASP A 98 2.92 7.70 2.71
C ASP A 98 3.89 8.74 2.14
N ALA A 99 3.37 9.94 1.85
CA ALA A 99 4.20 11.08 1.48
C ALA A 99 5.09 11.48 2.67
N PRO A 100 6.25 12.13 2.46
CA PRO A 100 7.15 12.54 3.54
C PRO A 100 6.49 13.36 4.66
N GLN A 101 5.50 14.18 4.31
CA GLN A 101 4.70 15.00 5.20
C GLN A 101 3.40 14.32 5.66
N GLY A 102 3.05 13.19 5.05
CA GLY A 102 1.87 12.41 5.37
C GLY A 102 2.04 11.68 6.69
N ARG A 103 0.97 11.61 7.48
CA ARG A 103 0.90 10.72 8.64
C ARG A 103 0.05 9.50 8.26
N PRO A 104 0.47 8.27 8.54
CA PRO A 104 -0.27 7.08 8.16
C PRO A 104 -1.74 7.11 8.62
N GLU A 105 -2.01 7.62 9.82
CA GLU A 105 -3.37 7.71 10.38
C GLU A 105 -4.27 8.73 9.68
N ALA A 106 -3.71 9.70 8.94
CA ALA A 106 -4.48 10.74 8.28
C ALA A 106 -5.36 10.18 7.14
N VAL A 107 -5.04 8.99 6.61
CA VAL A 107 -5.84 8.32 5.58
C VAL A 107 -7.17 7.79 6.12
N ASP A 108 -7.36 7.74 7.43
CA ASP A 108 -8.58 7.30 8.10
C ASP A 108 -9.40 8.47 8.67
N ASP A 109 -8.96 9.73 8.51
CA ASP A 109 -9.74 10.90 8.90
C ASP A 109 -11.05 10.97 8.10
N GLU A 110 -12.15 11.39 8.72
CA GLU A 110 -13.45 11.55 8.04
C GLU A 110 -13.41 12.61 6.94
N GLN A 111 -12.54 13.61 7.07
CA GLN A 111 -12.29 14.67 6.10
C GLN A 111 -11.38 14.21 4.97
N ALA A 112 -10.61 13.14 5.14
CA ALA A 112 -9.82 12.62 4.04
C ALA A 112 -10.72 12.01 2.95
N GLY A 113 -10.18 11.94 1.74
CA GLY A 113 -10.80 11.24 0.63
C GLY A 113 -9.75 10.70 -0.32
N LYS A 114 -10.19 10.04 -1.37
CA LYS A 114 -9.30 9.33 -2.28
C LYS A 114 -9.80 9.32 -3.71
N TRP A 115 -8.87 9.53 -4.63
CA TRP A 115 -9.03 9.17 -6.04
C TRP A 115 -8.84 7.67 -6.22
N LEU A 116 -9.67 7.05 -7.05
CA LEU A 116 -9.60 5.63 -7.39
C LEU A 116 -9.21 5.47 -8.86
N ILE A 117 -8.18 4.65 -9.10
CA ILE A 117 -7.67 4.31 -10.44
C ILE A 117 -7.76 2.79 -10.59
N PHE A 118 -8.58 2.30 -11.52
CA PHE A 118 -8.74 0.88 -11.79
C PHE A 118 -7.96 0.47 -13.04
N LEU A 119 -7.11 -0.55 -12.93
CA LEU A 119 -6.13 -0.93 -13.93
C LEU A 119 -6.14 -2.45 -14.16
N GLU A 120 -5.91 -2.84 -15.40
CA GLU A 120 -5.64 -4.24 -15.73
C GLU A 120 -4.25 -4.66 -15.22
N LYS A 121 -4.06 -5.97 -15.04
CA LYS A 121 -2.83 -6.56 -14.49
C LYS A 121 -1.56 -6.15 -15.24
N ASP A 122 -1.64 -5.97 -16.55
CA ASP A 122 -0.51 -5.61 -17.41
C ASP A 122 -0.07 -4.14 -17.28
N ARG A 123 -0.90 -3.29 -16.68
CA ARG A 123 -0.63 -1.85 -16.52
C ARG A 123 -0.36 -1.42 -15.08
N VAL A 124 -0.74 -2.23 -14.09
CA VAL A 124 -0.70 -1.80 -12.68
C VAL A 124 0.70 -1.54 -12.15
N ASP A 125 1.71 -2.32 -12.55
CA ASP A 125 3.06 -2.18 -11.97
C ASP A 125 3.71 -0.84 -12.35
N GLU A 126 3.63 -0.47 -13.64
CA GLU A 126 4.14 0.82 -14.13
C GLU A 126 3.33 2.00 -13.58
N ALA A 127 2.00 1.87 -13.56
CA ALA A 127 1.11 2.86 -12.98
C ALA A 127 1.39 3.09 -11.48
N TRP A 128 1.58 2.01 -10.72
CA TRP A 128 1.92 2.09 -9.30
C TRP A 128 3.25 2.78 -9.09
N LYS A 129 4.29 2.39 -9.84
CA LYS A 129 5.60 3.04 -9.77
C LYS A 129 5.47 4.55 -9.99
N CYS A 130 4.73 4.98 -11.01
CA CYS A 130 4.49 6.40 -11.27
C CYS A 130 3.79 7.10 -10.09
N VAL A 131 2.68 6.57 -9.60
CA VAL A 131 1.92 7.16 -8.49
C VAL A 131 2.75 7.19 -7.20
N ARG A 132 3.45 6.11 -6.91
CA ARG A 132 4.33 5.97 -5.76
C ARG A 132 5.42 7.04 -5.80
N ASP A 133 6.15 7.14 -6.91
CA ASP A 133 7.27 8.08 -7.01
C ASP A 133 6.81 9.54 -6.85
N MET A 134 5.69 9.92 -7.50
CA MET A 134 5.10 11.26 -7.32
C MET A 134 4.58 11.50 -5.89
N THR A 135 4.10 10.46 -5.19
CA THR A 135 3.71 10.56 -3.78
C THR A 135 4.94 10.73 -2.88
N ALA A 136 6.03 10.01 -3.14
CA ALA A 136 7.29 10.14 -2.41
C ALA A 136 7.92 11.52 -2.57
N GLU A 137 7.72 12.16 -3.72
CA GLU A 137 8.15 13.54 -4.00
C GLU A 137 7.21 14.60 -3.42
N GLY A 138 6.08 14.19 -2.81
CA GLY A 138 5.09 15.10 -2.26
C GLY A 138 4.27 15.84 -3.33
N ILE A 139 4.32 15.38 -4.59
CA ILE A 139 3.56 15.95 -5.72
C ILE A 139 2.09 15.54 -5.64
N LEU A 140 1.78 14.32 -5.23
CA LEU A 140 0.39 13.88 -5.08
C LEU A 140 -0.18 14.30 -3.71
N GLY A 141 -0.99 13.44 -3.10
CA GLY A 141 -1.61 13.69 -1.82
C GLY A 141 -0.78 13.16 -0.64
N ILE A 142 -1.46 12.83 0.46
CA ILE A 142 -0.80 12.44 1.73
C ILE A 142 -0.30 11.00 1.75
N SER A 143 -0.89 10.12 0.94
CA SER A 143 -0.56 8.71 0.88
C SER A 143 -1.15 8.08 -0.39
N ALA A 144 -0.54 7.01 -0.85
CA ALA A 144 -1.07 6.17 -1.91
C ALA A 144 -0.98 4.69 -1.52
N LYS A 145 -1.94 3.89 -1.99
CA LYS A 145 -1.87 2.44 -1.87
C LYS A 145 -2.42 1.73 -3.08
N VAL A 146 -1.93 0.54 -3.34
CA VAL A 146 -2.33 -0.29 -4.48
C VAL A 146 -2.65 -1.69 -4.03
N SER A 147 -3.70 -2.29 -4.62
CA SER A 147 -4.02 -3.71 -4.40
C SER A 147 -2.93 -4.61 -4.99
N THR A 148 -2.83 -5.85 -4.52
CA THR A 148 -1.74 -6.76 -4.92
C THR A 148 -2.27 -8.01 -5.62
N ALA A 149 -1.37 -8.91 -6.00
CA ALA A 149 -1.71 -10.22 -6.53
C ALA A 149 -2.23 -11.20 -5.45
N LYS A 150 -2.23 -10.82 -4.16
CA LYS A 150 -2.85 -11.62 -3.10
C LYS A 150 -4.37 -11.68 -3.32
N PRO A 151 -4.97 -12.87 -3.54
CA PRO A 151 -6.40 -12.99 -3.77
C PRO A 151 -7.21 -12.46 -2.58
N ASN A 152 -8.02 -11.42 -2.81
CA ASN A 152 -8.84 -10.81 -1.76
C ASN A 152 -10.30 -11.25 -1.93
N PRO A 153 -10.88 -12.04 -1.00
CA PRO A 153 -12.26 -12.51 -1.10
C PRO A 153 -13.29 -11.36 -1.03
N ASP A 154 -12.91 -10.19 -0.51
CA ASP A 154 -13.77 -9.01 -0.44
C ASP A 154 -13.68 -8.12 -1.69
N ALA A 155 -12.81 -8.45 -2.65
CA ALA A 155 -12.71 -7.72 -3.90
C ALA A 155 -14.00 -7.89 -4.73
N ARG A 156 -14.50 -6.76 -5.25
CA ARG A 156 -15.72 -6.72 -6.08
C ARG A 156 -15.42 -6.57 -7.58
N ASP A 157 -14.15 -6.45 -7.92
CA ASP A 157 -13.61 -6.17 -9.25
C ASP A 157 -12.31 -6.97 -9.39
N ASP A 158 -12.11 -7.60 -10.53
CA ASP A 158 -10.92 -8.42 -10.81
C ASP A 158 -9.71 -7.55 -11.21
N ARG A 159 -9.93 -6.25 -11.45
CA ARG A 159 -8.88 -5.27 -11.74
C ARG A 159 -8.16 -4.86 -10.47
N PHE A 160 -6.92 -4.41 -10.66
CA PHE A 160 -6.16 -3.75 -9.62
C PHE A 160 -6.71 -2.35 -9.37
N VAL A 161 -6.56 -1.86 -8.15
CA VAL A 161 -6.96 -0.50 -7.79
C VAL A 161 -5.84 0.23 -7.06
N ILE A 162 -5.58 1.47 -7.49
CA ILE A 162 -4.73 2.42 -6.79
C ILE A 162 -5.62 3.47 -6.13
N TYR A 163 -5.36 3.76 -4.86
CA TYR A 163 -5.91 4.90 -4.14
C TYR A 163 -4.85 5.97 -3.97
N VAL A 164 -5.22 7.22 -4.24
CA VAL A 164 -4.42 8.40 -3.94
C VAL A 164 -5.22 9.29 -2.99
N TYR A 165 -4.72 9.46 -1.77
CA TYR A 165 -5.44 10.10 -0.68
C TYR A 165 -5.15 11.59 -0.60
N THR A 166 -6.16 12.42 -0.42
CA THR A 166 -6.01 13.84 -0.03
C THR A 166 -6.51 14.03 1.41
N PRO A 167 -5.96 15.00 2.14
CA PRO A 167 -6.24 15.15 3.58
C PRO A 167 -7.62 15.74 3.87
N ASP A 168 -8.17 16.52 2.93
CA ASP A 168 -9.45 17.21 3.09
C ASP A 168 -10.22 17.21 1.76
N TRP A 169 -11.37 16.53 1.71
CA TRP A 169 -12.25 16.51 0.54
C TRP A 169 -12.97 17.84 0.29
N GLN A 170 -13.03 18.72 1.29
CA GLN A 170 -13.62 20.06 1.19
C GLN A 170 -12.65 21.06 0.54
N ASN A 171 -11.35 20.79 0.61
CA ASN A 171 -10.33 21.55 -0.10
C ASN A 171 -10.31 21.19 -1.59
N GLU A 172 -11.29 21.68 -2.33
CA GLU A 172 -11.44 21.42 -3.77
C GLU A 172 -10.18 21.80 -4.56
N GLY A 173 -9.46 22.85 -4.15
CA GLY A 173 -8.21 23.26 -4.78
C GLY A 173 -7.15 22.16 -4.75
N ASP A 174 -6.91 21.55 -3.58
CA ASP A 174 -5.95 20.44 -3.45
C ASP A 174 -6.45 19.16 -4.13
N VAL A 175 -7.74 18.84 -3.99
CA VAL A 175 -8.36 17.67 -4.64
C VAL A 175 -8.20 17.72 -6.16
N MET A 176 -8.45 18.89 -6.76
CA MET A 176 -8.33 19.08 -8.20
C MET A 176 -6.87 19.18 -8.65
N ARG A 177 -5.99 19.81 -7.86
CA ARG A 177 -4.54 19.80 -8.10
C ARG A 177 -4.01 18.37 -8.24
N VAL A 178 -4.32 17.49 -7.27
CA VAL A 178 -3.91 16.07 -7.32
C VAL A 178 -4.45 15.38 -8.58
N ARG A 179 -5.69 15.67 -8.99
CA ARG A 179 -6.26 15.13 -10.22
C ARG A 179 -5.51 15.59 -11.47
N GLU A 180 -5.15 16.87 -11.57
CA GLU A 180 -4.43 17.39 -12.73
C GLU A 180 -2.99 16.85 -12.80
N GLU A 181 -2.33 16.60 -11.66
CA GLU A 181 -1.05 15.89 -11.62
C GLU A 181 -1.20 14.45 -12.13
N LEU A 182 -2.23 13.72 -11.70
CA LEU A 182 -2.53 12.38 -12.22
C LEU A 182 -2.79 12.40 -13.73
N ARG A 183 -3.54 13.39 -14.24
CA ARG A 183 -3.79 13.53 -15.67
C ARG A 183 -2.52 13.82 -16.46
N SER A 184 -1.67 14.70 -15.94
CA SER A 184 -0.38 15.03 -16.55
C SER A 184 0.56 13.81 -16.61
N ALA A 185 0.44 12.91 -15.63
CA ALA A 185 1.12 11.61 -15.61
C ALA A 185 0.49 10.53 -16.51
N GLY A 186 -0.61 10.84 -17.24
CA GLY A 186 -1.23 9.94 -18.21
C GLY A 186 -2.48 9.20 -17.71
N PHE A 187 -2.95 9.45 -16.48
CA PHE A 187 -4.21 8.89 -15.96
C PHE A 187 -5.41 9.71 -16.47
N VAL A 188 -5.71 9.57 -17.77
CA VAL A 188 -6.72 10.37 -18.48
C VAL A 188 -8.14 9.76 -18.47
N ASP A 189 -8.25 8.48 -18.13
CA ASP A 189 -9.52 7.81 -17.96
C ASP A 189 -10.35 8.42 -16.82
N ARG A 190 -11.62 8.01 -16.71
CA ARG A 190 -12.51 8.51 -15.66
C ARG A 190 -11.98 8.18 -14.27
N LEU A 191 -11.60 9.22 -13.53
CA LEU A 191 -11.22 9.14 -12.12
C LEU A 191 -12.43 9.39 -11.23
N GLY A 192 -12.66 8.49 -10.27
CA GLY A 192 -13.70 8.65 -9.25
C GLY A 192 -13.09 9.07 -7.92
N TYR A 193 -13.66 10.08 -7.27
CA TYR A 193 -13.28 10.47 -5.92
C TYR A 193 -14.31 10.01 -4.88
N LYS A 194 -13.84 9.38 -3.80
CA LYS A 194 -14.68 8.90 -2.69
C LYS A 194 -14.23 9.53 -1.37
N ARG A 195 -15.19 9.95 -0.54
CA ARG A 195 -14.93 10.51 0.79
C ARG A 195 -14.78 9.40 1.84
N ASN A 196 -13.96 9.61 2.86
CA ASN A 196 -13.87 8.66 3.97
C ASN A 196 -15.11 8.66 4.85
N LEU A 197 -15.78 9.80 5.05
CA LEU A 197 -17.07 9.88 5.77
C LEU A 197 -18.11 8.87 5.28
N GLU A 198 -18.12 8.57 3.97
CA GLU A 198 -19.03 7.59 3.35
C GLU A 198 -18.63 6.14 3.69
N THR A 199 -17.36 5.91 4.00
CA THR A 199 -16.82 4.62 4.47
C THR A 199 -17.25 4.34 5.91
N PHE A 200 -17.25 5.35 6.80
CA PHE A 200 -17.72 5.21 8.19
C PHE A 200 -19.23 5.05 8.34
N ARG A 201 -20.03 5.64 7.45
CA ARG A 201 -21.50 5.51 7.48
C ARG A 201 -22.03 4.19 6.89
N GLY A 202 -21.15 3.25 6.55
CA GLY A 202 -21.53 1.97 5.95
C GLY A 202 -22.18 2.11 4.57
N GLU A 203 -22.02 3.26 3.90
CA GLU A 203 -22.50 3.50 2.54
C GLU A 203 -21.56 2.84 1.52
N TYR A 204 -21.43 1.52 1.63
CA TYR A 204 -21.01 0.73 0.50
C TYR A 204 -22.09 0.83 -0.57
N SER A 205 -21.69 0.89 -1.84
CA SER A 205 -22.59 0.85 -2.98
C SER A 205 -23.52 -0.37 -2.88
N LYS A 206 -24.74 -0.17 -2.35
CA LYS A 206 -25.87 -1.06 -2.63
C LYS A 206 -26.14 -0.92 -4.12
N LYS A 207 -26.44 -2.03 -4.81
CA LYS A 207 -26.79 -2.06 -6.25
C LYS A 207 -27.66 -0.83 -6.59
N GLY A 208 -27.08 0.12 -7.33
CA GLY A 208 -27.75 1.34 -7.78
C GLY A 208 -27.32 2.69 -7.16
N LYS A 209 -26.59 2.74 -6.04
CA LYS A 209 -26.12 4.03 -5.45
C LYS A 209 -24.68 4.32 -5.84
N LYS A 210 -24.46 5.40 -6.60
CA LYS A 210 -23.15 5.88 -7.02
C LYS A 210 -22.52 6.68 -5.88
N VAL A 211 -21.48 6.14 -5.23
CA VAL A 211 -20.79 6.73 -4.07
C VAL A 211 -19.57 7.55 -4.52
N THR A 212 -19.75 8.34 -5.57
CA THR A 212 -18.67 9.14 -6.17
C THR A 212 -19.03 10.61 -5.99
N TYR A 213 -18.19 11.35 -5.27
CA TYR A 213 -18.44 12.77 -4.97
C TYR A 213 -17.96 13.66 -6.13
N TYR A 214 -16.68 13.54 -6.52
CA TYR A 214 -16.17 14.12 -7.76
C TYR A 214 -16.01 13.03 -8.82
N SER A 215 -16.44 13.31 -10.05
CA SER A 215 -16.15 12.44 -11.19
C SER A 215 -15.80 13.28 -12.40
N SER A 216 -14.84 12.81 -13.19
CA SER A 216 -14.44 13.46 -14.44
C SER A 216 -14.50 12.55 -15.63
#